data_AF-A0A9W9K937-F1
#
_entry.id   AF-A0A9W9K937-F1
#
_cell.length_a   1.000
_cell.length_b   1.000
_cell.length_c   1.000
_cell.angle_alpha   90.00
_cell.angle_beta   90.00
_cell.angle_gamma   90.00
#
_symmetry.space_group_name_H-M   'P 1'
#
loop_
_entity.id
_entity.type
_entity.pdbx_description
1 polymer ?
#
loop_
_entity_poly.entity_id
_entity_poly.type
_entity_poly.pdbx_seq_one_letter_code
_entity_poly.pdbx_strand_id
1 'polypeptide(L)'
;MADLPAHASPKLAPQSIPPTSKPEDTSDDVSQKSSTPTGEQTPALPDSLLSPAFTPPATPGGTLNLDLNPAKILHHNQAASLQRPADQVKKPKLLQRLPKVECIVRARIPTTNGAEMFLHLYLNDLDNKEHLAIVFGNNIRSRSLDEVKPGETEMDRMIRGAYVGKLHPGRVSSWFDDEKQTESQSSASREVQPPLVRIHSECYTGETAWSARCDCGEQLDEAARLMSFPVEDLSSDAPPEVQSLKSQSAGGVIVYLRQEGRGIGLGEKLKAYNLQDLGSDTVEANLLLRHPADARSYGLATAMLEDLGCGADTHPDGIRLLTNNPDKVSAIEGPNREVLVKERVPMVPLAWRTGGERGIKSSEIEGYLKTKVC
;
A
#
# COMPACT_ATOMS: atom_id res chain seq x y z
N MET A 1 19.87 42.49 -8.32
CA MET A 1 18.76 41.62 -8.75
C MET A 1 18.97 41.38 -10.24
N ALA A 2 19.40 40.17 -10.60
CA ALA A 2 19.60 39.77 -11.99
C ALA A 2 18.40 38.93 -12.40
N ASP A 3 17.61 39.45 -13.34
CA ASP A 3 16.49 38.74 -13.97
C ASP A 3 17.04 37.66 -14.92
N LEU A 4 16.61 36.42 -14.71
CA LEU A 4 16.80 35.33 -15.67
C LEU A 4 15.44 34.99 -16.30
N PRO A 5 15.35 34.82 -17.63
CA PRO A 5 14.09 34.60 -18.33
C PRO A 5 13.57 33.16 -18.18
N ALA A 6 12.24 33.04 -18.02
CA ALA A 6 11.52 31.77 -17.97
C ALA A 6 11.64 31.02 -19.30
N HIS A 7 12.03 29.75 -19.24
CA HIS A 7 12.09 28.85 -20.38
C HIS A 7 10.68 28.54 -20.90
N ALA A 8 10.47 28.80 -22.20
CA ALA A 8 9.25 28.51 -22.94
C ALA A 8 9.16 27.00 -23.30
N SER A 9 7.99 26.39 -23.07
CA SER A 9 7.63 25.09 -23.65
C SER A 9 7.03 25.28 -25.06
N PRO A 10 7.31 24.39 -26.03
CA PRO A 10 6.74 24.50 -27.37
C PRO A 10 5.24 24.16 -27.35
N LYS A 11 4.42 25.08 -27.88
CA LYS A 11 2.98 24.86 -28.15
C LYS A 11 2.81 23.90 -29.32
N LEU A 12 2.21 22.74 -29.09
CA LEU A 12 1.63 21.91 -30.15
C LEU A 12 0.23 22.44 -30.50
N ALA A 13 0.01 22.73 -31.79
CA ALA A 13 -1.28 23.19 -32.30
C ALA A 13 -2.25 21.99 -32.51
N PRO A 14 -3.56 22.15 -32.25
CA PRO A 14 -4.54 21.10 -32.50
C PRO A 14 -4.78 20.89 -34.00
N GLN A 15 -4.76 19.64 -34.45
CA GLN A 15 -5.11 19.24 -35.81
C GLN A 15 -6.62 19.29 -36.03
N SER A 16 -7.04 19.82 -37.18
CA SER A 16 -8.42 19.94 -37.65
C SER A 16 -8.97 18.62 -38.21
N ILE A 17 -10.17 18.23 -37.82
CA ILE A 17 -10.96 17.14 -38.42
C ILE A 17 -12.02 17.77 -39.36
N PRO A 18 -12.23 17.27 -40.59
CA PRO A 18 -13.19 17.84 -41.55
C PRO A 18 -14.65 17.43 -41.24
N PRO A 19 -15.67 18.18 -41.72
CA PRO A 19 -17.07 17.97 -41.35
C PRO A 19 -17.79 17.02 -42.31
N THR A 20 -18.68 16.16 -41.79
CA THR A 20 -19.64 15.40 -42.60
C THR A 20 -21.07 15.56 -42.06
N SER A 21 -21.86 16.30 -42.84
CA SER A 21 -23.31 16.26 -43.13
C SER A 21 -24.29 15.55 -42.19
N LYS A 22 -25.31 16.32 -41.76
CA LYS A 22 -26.66 15.85 -41.39
C LYS A 22 -27.36 15.12 -42.54
N PRO A 23 -28.39 14.31 -42.23
CA PRO A 23 -29.65 14.47 -42.93
C PRO A 23 -30.86 14.57 -41.99
N GLU A 24 -32.00 14.82 -42.63
CA GLU A 24 -33.23 15.49 -42.19
C GLU A 24 -34.25 14.65 -41.42
N ASP A 25 -35.20 15.39 -40.83
CA ASP A 25 -36.52 14.98 -40.35
C ASP A 25 -37.26 14.03 -41.30
N THR A 26 -37.94 13.03 -40.71
CA THR A 26 -39.29 12.63 -41.13
C THR A 26 -40.09 12.15 -39.92
N SER A 27 -41.31 12.67 -39.80
CA SER A 27 -42.35 12.29 -38.87
C SER A 27 -42.98 10.94 -39.25
N ASP A 28 -43.48 10.19 -38.27
CA ASP A 28 -44.91 9.83 -38.17
C ASP A 28 -45.24 8.85 -37.01
N ASP A 29 -46.22 9.31 -36.22
CA ASP A 29 -47.39 8.63 -35.65
C ASP A 29 -47.33 7.52 -34.56
N VAL A 30 -47.73 7.95 -33.35
CA VAL A 30 -48.75 7.40 -32.43
C VAL A 30 -48.81 5.89 -32.15
N SER A 31 -48.65 5.54 -30.86
CA SER A 31 -49.66 4.77 -30.09
C SER A 31 -49.42 4.85 -28.58
N GLN A 32 -50.38 5.44 -27.87
CA GLN A 32 -50.51 5.42 -26.41
C GLN A 32 -50.89 4.01 -25.91
N LYS A 33 -50.35 3.58 -24.76
CA LYS A 33 -51.10 2.76 -23.77
C LYS A 33 -50.55 2.93 -22.35
N SER A 34 -51.52 2.95 -21.44
CA SER A 34 -51.59 3.39 -20.04
C SER A 34 -50.88 2.54 -18.97
N SER A 35 -50.25 3.25 -18.01
CA SER A 35 -50.15 3.06 -16.54
C SER A 35 -50.46 1.71 -15.86
N THR A 36 -49.54 1.19 -15.03
CA THR A 36 -49.61 1.14 -13.53
C THR A 36 -48.30 0.57 -12.91
N PRO A 37 -48.00 0.84 -11.61
CA PRO A 37 -46.65 0.75 -11.03
C PRO A 37 -46.40 -0.57 -10.29
N THR A 38 -45.21 -1.15 -10.45
CA THR A 38 -44.75 -2.28 -9.63
C THR A 38 -43.26 -2.20 -9.38
N GLY A 39 -42.91 -2.05 -8.09
CA GLY A 39 -41.66 -2.46 -7.43
C GLY A 39 -40.35 -1.91 -8.01
N GLU A 40 -39.66 -1.07 -7.24
CA GLU A 40 -38.24 -0.77 -7.43
C GLU A 40 -37.44 -2.08 -7.41
N GLN A 41 -37.22 -2.65 -8.60
CA GLN A 41 -36.14 -3.58 -8.84
C GLN A 41 -34.93 -2.72 -9.21
N THR A 42 -33.87 -2.81 -8.41
CA THR A 42 -32.55 -2.27 -8.77
C THR A 42 -32.24 -2.73 -10.20
N PRO A 43 -32.03 -1.81 -11.17
CA PRO A 43 -31.80 -2.20 -12.55
C PRO A 43 -30.53 -3.05 -12.62
N ALA A 44 -30.62 -4.19 -13.33
CA ALA A 44 -29.47 -5.05 -13.57
C ALA A 44 -28.35 -4.23 -14.23
N LEU A 45 -27.13 -4.31 -13.68
CA LEU A 45 -25.99 -3.57 -14.20
C LEU A 45 -25.71 -4.00 -15.64
N PRO A 46 -25.48 -3.06 -16.58
CA PRO A 46 -25.08 -3.41 -17.94
C PRO A 46 -23.75 -4.19 -17.93
N ASP A 47 -23.61 -5.14 -18.86
CA ASP A 47 -22.45 -6.03 -18.95
C ASP A 47 -21.10 -5.29 -19.07
N SER A 48 -21.12 -4.03 -19.53
CA SER A 48 -19.93 -3.16 -19.59
C SER A 48 -19.41 -2.69 -18.23
N LEU A 49 -20.23 -2.77 -17.17
CA LEU A 49 -19.86 -2.38 -15.81
C LEU A 49 -19.42 -3.58 -14.95
N LEU A 50 -19.76 -4.79 -15.36
CA LEU A 50 -19.29 -6.02 -14.72
C LEU A 50 -17.80 -6.20 -15.02
N SER A 51 -17.00 -6.37 -13.96
CA SER A 51 -15.59 -6.71 -14.12
C SER A 51 -15.50 -8.07 -14.84
N PRO A 52 -14.57 -8.27 -15.79
CA PRO A 52 -14.30 -9.60 -16.32
C PRO A 52 -14.01 -10.54 -15.14
N ALA A 53 -14.47 -11.79 -15.24
CA ALA A 53 -14.25 -12.78 -14.19
C ALA A 53 -12.75 -12.78 -13.82
N PHE A 54 -12.44 -12.69 -12.53
CA PHE A 54 -11.06 -12.71 -12.04
C PHE A 54 -10.42 -14.05 -12.42
N THR A 55 -9.73 -14.07 -13.56
CA THR A 55 -8.86 -15.16 -13.96
C THR A 55 -7.49 -14.89 -13.37
N PRO A 56 -7.03 -15.68 -12.38
CA PRO A 56 -5.60 -15.65 -12.01
C PRO A 56 -4.74 -15.98 -13.25
N PRO A 57 -3.46 -15.56 -13.30
CA PRO A 57 -2.59 -15.90 -14.41
C PRO A 57 -2.61 -17.41 -14.65
N ALA A 58 -2.94 -17.78 -15.89
CA ALA A 58 -3.36 -19.13 -16.25
C ALA A 58 -2.26 -20.17 -16.04
N THR A 59 -2.62 -21.26 -15.35
CA THR A 59 -1.92 -22.55 -15.49
C THR A 59 -2.48 -23.23 -16.76
N PRO A 60 -1.65 -23.73 -17.69
CA PRO A 60 -2.15 -24.29 -18.94
C PRO A 60 -2.73 -25.69 -18.72
N GLY A 61 -4.00 -25.88 -19.10
CA GLY A 61 -4.60 -27.21 -19.29
C GLY A 61 -5.90 -27.44 -18.52
N GLY A 62 -7.03 -27.41 -19.23
CA GLY A 62 -8.32 -27.87 -18.72
C GLY A 62 -9.51 -27.20 -19.40
N THR A 63 -9.95 -27.74 -20.53
CA THR A 63 -11.23 -27.36 -21.15
C THR A 63 -12.39 -27.85 -20.28
N LEU A 64 -13.20 -26.94 -19.75
CA LEU A 64 -14.52 -27.26 -19.20
C LEU A 64 -15.59 -26.46 -19.96
N ASN A 65 -16.43 -27.17 -20.70
CA ASN A 65 -17.67 -26.65 -21.27
C ASN A 65 -18.62 -26.24 -20.13
N LEU A 66 -19.10 -25.00 -20.14
CA LEU A 66 -20.16 -24.54 -19.25
C LEU A 66 -21.34 -24.03 -20.08
N ASP A 67 -22.45 -24.78 -20.03
CA ASP A 67 -23.77 -24.31 -20.47
C ASP A 67 -24.19 -23.12 -19.59
N LEU A 68 -24.42 -21.98 -20.22
CA LEU A 68 -24.81 -20.72 -19.61
C LEU A 68 -26.33 -20.68 -19.36
N ASN A 69 -26.76 -20.81 -18.10
CA ASN A 69 -28.11 -20.40 -17.70
C ASN A 69 -28.09 -19.65 -16.35
N PRO A 70 -28.30 -18.31 -16.34
CA PRO A 70 -28.11 -17.45 -15.17
C PRO A 70 -29.14 -17.67 -14.04
N ALA A 71 -30.31 -18.27 -14.33
CA ALA A 71 -31.36 -18.49 -13.32
C ALA A 71 -31.02 -19.59 -12.30
N LYS A 72 -30.14 -20.55 -12.65
CA LYS A 72 -29.77 -21.65 -11.74
C LYS A 72 -28.70 -21.25 -10.70
N ILE A 73 -27.92 -20.20 -10.97
CA ILE A 73 -26.87 -19.72 -10.06
C ILE A 73 -27.50 -18.97 -8.86
N LEU A 74 -28.64 -18.29 -9.07
CA LEU A 74 -29.33 -17.55 -8.00
C LEU A 74 -29.84 -18.47 -6.88
N HIS A 75 -30.38 -19.63 -7.22
CA HIS A 75 -30.95 -20.55 -6.22
C HIS A 75 -29.90 -21.37 -5.46
N HIS A 76 -28.73 -21.65 -6.05
CA HIS A 76 -27.71 -22.43 -5.37
C HIS A 76 -26.99 -21.62 -4.26
N ASN A 77 -26.88 -20.31 -4.42
CA ASN A 77 -26.23 -19.44 -3.43
C ASN A 77 -27.15 -18.96 -2.30
N GLN A 78 -28.48 -18.94 -2.51
CA GLN A 78 -29.43 -18.61 -1.43
C GLN A 78 -29.52 -19.70 -0.35
N ALA A 79 -29.36 -20.98 -0.72
CA ALA A 79 -29.37 -22.08 0.25
C ALA A 79 -28.07 -22.17 1.09
N ALA A 80 -26.95 -21.68 0.56
CA ALA A 80 -25.64 -21.77 1.23
C ALA A 80 -25.35 -20.63 2.23
N SER A 81 -26.27 -19.67 2.37
CA SER A 81 -26.08 -18.43 3.14
C SER A 81 -26.90 -18.33 4.44
N LEU A 82 -27.80 -19.28 4.74
CA LEU A 82 -28.65 -19.23 5.94
C LEU A 82 -28.19 -20.15 7.08
N GLN A 83 -27.01 -20.77 6.98
CA GLN A 83 -26.46 -21.63 8.03
C GLN A 83 -24.93 -21.52 8.16
N ARG A 84 -24.40 -20.34 8.51
CA ARG A 84 -23.00 -20.26 8.98
C ARG A 84 -22.90 -19.46 10.28
N PRO A 85 -22.33 -20.04 11.35
CA PRO A 85 -22.04 -19.29 12.57
C PRO A 85 -20.99 -18.20 12.29
N ALA A 86 -21.06 -17.11 13.05
CA ALA A 86 -20.34 -15.85 12.85
C ALA A 86 -18.79 -15.91 13.01
N ASP A 87 -18.19 -17.09 13.13
CA ASP A 87 -16.77 -17.28 13.49
C ASP A 87 -15.81 -17.53 12.31
N GLN A 88 -16.24 -17.41 11.06
CA GLN A 88 -15.38 -17.64 9.90
C GLN A 88 -15.04 -16.36 9.12
N VAL A 89 -14.32 -15.44 9.76
CA VAL A 89 -13.50 -14.47 9.01
C VAL A 89 -12.39 -15.27 8.32
N LYS A 90 -12.40 -15.33 6.98
CA LYS A 90 -11.38 -16.05 6.20
C LYS A 90 -10.00 -15.44 6.49
N LYS A 91 -9.15 -16.20 7.18
CA LYS A 91 -7.74 -15.85 7.40
C LYS A 91 -7.05 -15.52 6.06
N PRO A 92 -6.12 -14.54 6.03
CA PRO A 92 -5.37 -14.20 4.83
C PRO A 92 -4.65 -15.44 4.29
N LYS A 93 -4.69 -15.63 2.97
CA LYS A 93 -4.05 -16.77 2.31
C LYS A 93 -2.53 -16.60 2.38
N LEU A 94 -1.86 -17.48 3.13
CA LEU A 94 -0.41 -17.58 3.10
C LEU A 94 0.04 -18.22 1.78
N LEU A 95 1.11 -17.69 1.20
CA LEU A 95 1.77 -18.32 0.06
C LEU A 95 2.53 -19.55 0.55
N GLN A 96 2.61 -20.59 -0.28
CA GLN A 96 3.39 -21.80 0.06
C GLN A 96 4.90 -21.54 0.09
N ARG A 97 5.36 -20.58 -0.70
CA ARG A 97 6.73 -20.08 -0.72
C ARG A 97 6.71 -18.56 -0.82
N LEU A 98 7.70 -17.91 -0.23
CA LEU A 98 7.87 -16.47 -0.42
C LEU A 98 8.30 -16.16 -1.87
N PRO A 99 7.81 -15.04 -2.44
CA PRO A 99 8.24 -14.59 -3.74
C PRO A 99 9.70 -14.13 -3.70
N LYS A 100 10.36 -14.17 -4.84
CA LYS A 100 11.69 -13.57 -5.00
C LYS A 100 11.54 -12.07 -5.16
N VAL A 101 12.37 -11.32 -4.45
CA VAL A 101 12.42 -9.86 -4.52
C VAL A 101 13.84 -9.40 -4.76
N GLU A 102 13.99 -8.27 -5.47
CA GLU A 102 15.28 -7.65 -5.72
C GLU A 102 15.14 -6.13 -5.56
N CYS A 103 15.95 -5.53 -4.68
CA CYS A 103 16.05 -4.09 -4.53
C CYS A 103 16.93 -3.52 -5.64
N ILE A 104 16.30 -2.84 -6.61
CA ILE A 104 16.99 -2.36 -7.82
C ILE A 104 17.69 -1.01 -7.61
N VAL A 105 17.10 -0.13 -6.80
CA VAL A 105 17.66 1.21 -6.53
C VAL A 105 17.26 1.71 -5.16
N ARG A 106 18.17 2.48 -4.55
CA ARG A 106 17.95 3.24 -3.32
C ARG A 106 18.29 4.72 -3.51
N ALA A 107 17.42 5.62 -3.07
CA ALA A 107 17.70 7.05 -3.05
C ALA A 107 17.41 7.67 -1.68
N ARG A 108 18.29 8.57 -1.23
CA ARG A 108 18.05 9.41 -0.04
C ARG A 108 17.03 10.48 -0.38
N ILE A 109 15.99 10.61 0.44
CA ILE A 109 14.97 11.65 0.32
C ILE A 109 15.12 12.62 1.49
N PRO A 110 15.49 13.89 1.23
CA PRO A 110 15.51 14.91 2.26
C PRO A 110 14.12 15.12 2.86
N THR A 111 14.03 15.13 4.19
CA THR A 111 12.80 15.40 4.94
C THR A 111 12.86 16.78 5.57
N THR A 112 11.70 17.38 5.86
CA THR A 112 11.61 18.71 6.48
C THR A 112 12.02 18.73 7.95
N ASN A 113 11.98 17.58 8.61
CA ASN A 113 12.35 17.41 10.02
C ASN A 113 13.80 16.90 10.20
N GLY A 114 14.58 16.78 9.12
CA GLY A 114 15.97 16.33 9.15
C GLY A 114 16.15 14.82 9.35
N ALA A 115 15.08 14.03 9.39
CA ALA A 115 15.15 12.58 9.43
C ALA A 115 15.85 12.01 8.19
N GLU A 116 16.79 11.10 8.39
CA GLU A 116 17.41 10.35 7.31
C GLU A 116 16.39 9.32 6.77
N MET A 117 15.91 9.54 5.55
CA MET A 117 14.91 8.71 4.89
C MET A 117 15.43 8.23 3.54
N PHE A 118 15.22 6.96 3.22
CA PHE A 118 15.62 6.33 1.98
C PHE A 118 14.44 5.59 1.35
N LEU A 119 14.26 5.77 0.04
CA LEU A 119 13.34 4.95 -0.74
C LEU A 119 14.12 3.82 -1.40
N HIS A 120 13.64 2.60 -1.23
CA HIS A 120 14.12 1.40 -1.90
C HIS A 120 13.04 0.92 -2.86
N LEU A 121 13.38 0.73 -4.12
CA LEU A 121 12.49 0.22 -5.15
C LEU A 121 12.76 -1.25 -5.39
N TYR A 122 11.71 -2.07 -5.37
CA TYR A 122 11.78 -3.52 -5.47
C TYR A 122 11.07 -4.05 -6.71
N LEU A 123 11.72 -4.99 -7.38
CA LEU A 123 11.11 -5.89 -8.36
C LEU A 123 10.79 -7.23 -7.72
N ASN A 124 9.89 -8.00 -8.32
CA ASN A 124 9.45 -9.29 -7.79
C ASN A 124 9.01 -10.27 -8.89
N ASP A 125 8.86 -11.56 -8.53
CA ASP A 125 8.41 -12.62 -9.43
C ASP A 125 6.93 -13.03 -9.26
N LEU A 126 6.16 -12.30 -8.43
CA LEU A 126 4.75 -12.58 -8.14
C LEU A 126 3.81 -11.75 -9.02
N ASP A 127 4.17 -10.48 -9.25
CA ASP A 127 3.46 -9.56 -10.11
C ASP A 127 4.43 -8.70 -10.95
N ASN A 128 3.87 -7.94 -11.89
CA ASN A 128 4.64 -7.05 -12.77
C ASN A 128 4.74 -5.62 -12.22
N LYS A 129 4.62 -5.43 -10.91
CA LYS A 129 4.65 -4.12 -10.27
C LYS A 129 5.94 -3.90 -9.52
N GLU A 130 6.35 -2.65 -9.44
CA GLU A 130 7.44 -2.22 -8.59
C GLU A 130 6.89 -1.88 -7.21
N HIS A 131 7.50 -2.36 -6.14
CA HIS A 131 7.08 -2.06 -4.76
C HIS A 131 8.11 -1.18 -4.06
N LEU A 132 7.69 -0.46 -3.02
CA LEU A 132 8.56 0.50 -2.34
C LEU A 132 8.77 0.09 -0.88
N ALA A 133 9.97 0.29 -0.37
CA ALA A 133 10.22 0.35 1.07
C ALA A 133 10.78 1.73 1.44
N ILE A 134 10.09 2.41 2.35
CA ILE A 134 10.51 3.68 2.93
C ILE A 134 11.25 3.36 4.22
N VAL A 135 12.56 3.57 4.22
CA VAL A 135 13.44 3.22 5.33
C VAL A 135 13.87 4.50 6.04
N PHE A 136 13.69 4.53 7.35
CA PHE A 136 14.13 5.62 8.22
C PHE A 136 15.37 5.16 8.99
N GLY A 137 16.39 6.01 9.05
CA GLY A 137 17.69 5.69 9.62
C GLY A 137 18.66 5.04 8.63
N ASN A 138 19.88 4.78 9.10
CA ASN A 138 21.00 4.31 8.28
C ASN A 138 21.36 2.83 8.50
N ASN A 139 20.71 2.16 9.44
CA ASN A 139 21.12 0.85 9.93
C ASN A 139 20.43 -0.31 9.20
N ILE A 140 19.31 -0.04 8.52
CA ILE A 140 18.53 -1.03 7.78
C ILE A 140 18.99 -0.98 6.31
N ARG A 141 19.47 -2.11 5.80
CA ARG A 141 20.07 -2.21 4.45
C ARG A 141 19.58 -3.45 3.74
N SER A 142 19.40 -3.31 2.42
CA SER A 142 18.99 -4.40 1.55
C SER A 142 20.19 -5.26 1.14
N ARG A 143 20.06 -6.58 1.31
CA ARG A 143 21.05 -7.58 0.89
C ARG A 143 21.22 -7.58 -0.63
N SER A 144 20.12 -7.65 -1.38
CA SER A 144 20.15 -7.64 -2.85
C SER A 144 20.65 -6.32 -3.44
N LEU A 145 20.41 -5.19 -2.76
CA LEU A 145 20.98 -3.90 -3.17
C LEU A 145 22.50 -3.90 -3.03
N ASP A 146 23.00 -4.38 -1.88
CA ASP A 146 24.41 -4.35 -1.51
C ASP A 146 25.24 -5.46 -2.16
N GLU A 147 24.62 -6.47 -2.76
CA GLU A 147 25.31 -7.47 -3.56
C GLU A 147 26.08 -6.81 -4.73
N VAL A 148 27.32 -7.25 -4.96
CA VAL A 148 28.15 -6.77 -6.08
C VAL A 148 27.75 -7.54 -7.33
N LYS A 149 27.32 -6.82 -8.37
CA LYS A 149 26.84 -7.47 -9.60
C LYS A 149 28.01 -7.76 -10.56
N PRO A 150 27.98 -8.88 -11.31
CA PRO A 150 29.04 -9.19 -12.28
C PRO A 150 29.19 -8.09 -13.34
N GLY A 151 30.41 -7.55 -13.47
CA GLY A 151 30.70 -6.47 -14.43
C GLY A 151 30.25 -5.07 -13.99
N GLU A 152 29.76 -4.92 -12.76
CA GLU A 152 29.37 -3.63 -12.19
C GLU A 152 30.59 -2.75 -11.90
N THR A 153 30.55 -1.48 -12.31
CA THR A 153 31.56 -0.48 -11.92
C THR A 153 31.20 0.17 -10.57
N GLU A 154 32.18 0.79 -9.89
CA GLU A 154 31.91 1.57 -8.66
C GLU A 154 30.88 2.68 -8.91
N MET A 155 30.87 3.28 -10.11
CA MET A 155 29.89 4.30 -10.47
C MET A 155 28.49 3.72 -10.60
N ASP A 156 28.33 2.56 -11.25
CA ASP A 156 27.03 1.88 -11.37
C ASP A 156 26.46 1.53 -10.00
N ARG A 157 27.33 1.03 -9.10
CA ARG A 157 26.99 0.70 -7.72
C ARG A 157 26.52 1.93 -6.95
N MET A 158 27.20 3.06 -7.10
CA MET A 158 26.76 4.34 -6.51
C MET A 158 25.45 4.86 -7.11
N ILE A 159 25.24 4.72 -8.43
CA ILE A 159 24.01 5.14 -9.13
C ILE A 159 22.80 4.33 -8.66
N ARG A 160 22.95 3.01 -8.47
CA ARG A 160 21.90 2.19 -7.83
C ARG A 160 21.67 2.56 -6.36
N GLY A 161 22.57 3.33 -5.77
CA GLY A 161 22.47 3.73 -4.37
C GLY A 161 23.05 2.72 -3.40
N ALA A 162 23.82 1.72 -3.86
CA ALA A 162 24.48 0.72 -3.02
C ALA A 162 25.80 1.25 -2.44
N TYR A 163 25.73 2.34 -1.68
CA TYR A 163 26.88 3.00 -1.04
C TYR A 163 26.69 3.14 0.48
N VAL A 164 27.76 3.47 1.19
CA VAL A 164 27.73 3.84 2.62
C VAL A 164 28.02 5.32 2.80
N GLY A 165 27.45 5.97 3.81
CA GLY A 165 27.66 7.41 4.05
C GLY A 165 26.88 8.32 3.09
N LYS A 166 27.36 9.53 2.85
CA LYS A 166 26.70 10.54 2.00
C LYS A 166 27.42 10.65 0.66
N LEU A 167 26.68 10.76 -0.44
CA LEU A 167 27.27 11.08 -1.75
C LEU A 167 27.69 12.56 -1.78
N HIS A 168 28.82 12.81 -2.45
CA HIS A 168 29.30 14.15 -2.76
C HIS A 168 29.91 14.16 -4.17
N PRO A 169 29.95 15.33 -4.84
CA PRO A 169 30.64 15.44 -6.13
C PRO A 169 32.09 14.95 -6.04
N GLY A 170 32.53 14.18 -7.04
CA GLY A 170 33.89 13.64 -7.11
C GLY A 170 34.14 12.37 -6.29
N ARG A 171 33.11 11.78 -5.65
CA ARG A 171 33.24 10.48 -4.97
C ARG A 171 33.54 9.36 -5.98
N VAL A 172 34.47 8.48 -5.62
CA VAL A 172 34.95 7.37 -6.48
C VAL A 172 34.75 5.97 -5.89
N SER A 173 34.39 5.88 -4.62
CA SER A 173 34.19 4.62 -3.90
C SER A 173 32.79 4.57 -3.29
N SER A 174 32.11 3.44 -3.46
CA SER A 174 30.83 3.16 -2.80
C SER A 174 30.99 2.80 -1.31
N TRP A 175 32.21 2.47 -0.87
CA TRP A 175 32.54 2.06 0.48
C TRP A 175 32.84 3.26 1.39
N PHE A 176 33.04 3.04 2.69
CA PHE A 176 33.33 4.11 3.66
C PHE A 176 34.49 5.00 3.21
N ASP A 177 34.36 6.31 3.45
CA ASP A 177 35.48 7.24 3.31
C ASP A 177 36.36 7.10 4.57
N ASP A 178 37.58 6.59 4.43
CA ASP A 178 38.52 6.32 5.54
C ASP A 178 38.91 7.57 6.37
N GLU A 179 38.53 8.79 5.97
CA GLU A 179 39.17 10.01 6.46
C GLU A 179 38.45 10.78 7.59
N LYS A 180 37.26 10.36 8.11
CA LYS A 180 36.53 11.18 9.10
C LYS A 180 35.82 10.50 10.28
N GLN A 181 36.10 9.23 10.59
CA GLN A 181 35.56 8.61 11.82
C GLN A 181 36.61 7.82 12.59
N THR A 182 37.58 8.52 13.17
CA THR A 182 38.36 8.01 14.32
C THR A 182 37.80 8.52 15.66
N GLU A 183 36.77 9.35 15.67
CA GLU A 183 36.22 9.98 16.88
C GLU A 183 34.70 9.83 16.99
N SER A 184 34.19 8.61 17.17
CA SER A 184 32.92 8.34 17.90
C SER A 184 32.52 6.86 17.87
N GLN A 185 33.46 5.93 18.02
CA GLN A 185 33.12 4.56 18.43
C GLN A 185 33.44 4.38 19.91
N SER A 186 32.71 5.11 20.76
CA SER A 186 32.51 4.62 22.12
C SER A 186 31.54 3.45 22.05
N SER A 187 32.08 2.25 22.20
CA SER A 187 31.39 0.96 22.34
C SER A 187 30.55 0.89 23.62
N ALA A 188 29.58 1.78 23.78
CA ALA A 188 28.51 1.58 24.74
C ALA A 188 27.41 0.79 24.01
N SER A 189 27.24 -0.48 24.40
CA SER A 189 26.12 -1.33 24.01
C SER A 189 24.81 -0.70 24.49
N ARG A 190 24.31 0.28 23.75
CA ARG A 190 22.97 0.83 23.91
C ARG A 190 22.01 -0.24 23.40
N GLU A 191 21.04 -0.64 24.22
CA GLU A 191 19.98 -1.57 23.81
C GLU A 191 19.14 -0.91 22.72
N VAL A 192 19.51 -1.18 21.46
CA VAL A 192 18.78 -0.72 20.28
C VAL A 192 17.50 -1.53 20.19
N GLN A 193 16.35 -0.87 20.28
CA GLN A 193 15.08 -1.57 20.16
C GLN A 193 14.87 -2.12 18.74
N PRO A 194 14.09 -3.20 18.58
CA PRO A 194 13.78 -3.71 17.25
C PRO A 194 13.12 -2.65 16.35
N PRO A 195 13.36 -2.68 15.03
CA PRO A 195 12.85 -1.67 14.12
C PRO A 195 11.32 -1.65 14.11
N LEU A 196 10.76 -0.44 14.02
CA LEU A 196 9.32 -0.27 13.84
C LEU A 196 8.97 -0.51 12.36
N VAL A 197 8.04 -1.41 12.09
CA VAL A 197 7.66 -1.82 10.74
C VAL A 197 6.19 -1.56 10.50
N ARG A 198 5.87 -1.00 9.34
CA ARG A 198 4.51 -0.76 8.87
C ARG A 198 4.31 -1.39 7.50
N ILE A 199 3.27 -2.20 7.36
CA ILE A 199 2.85 -2.75 6.06
C ILE A 199 1.67 -1.96 5.55
N HIS A 200 1.93 -1.12 4.56
CA HIS A 200 0.99 -0.18 3.98
C HIS A 200 0.55 -0.66 2.60
N SER A 201 -0.76 -0.82 2.41
CA SER A 201 -1.32 -1.06 1.08
C SER A 201 -1.65 0.30 0.47
N GLU A 202 -1.17 0.55 -0.75
CA GLU A 202 -1.46 1.75 -1.54
C GLU A 202 -2.95 2.10 -1.51
N CYS A 203 -3.22 3.38 -1.26
CA CYS A 203 -4.53 3.99 -1.29
C CYS A 203 -4.41 5.42 -1.84
N TYR A 204 -4.37 5.54 -3.16
CA TYR A 204 -4.24 6.80 -3.89
C TYR A 204 -5.23 7.86 -3.42
N THR A 205 -6.50 7.48 -3.22
CA THR A 205 -7.53 8.42 -2.79
C THR A 205 -7.26 9.00 -1.40
N GLY A 206 -6.77 8.18 -0.47
CA GLY A 206 -6.52 8.62 0.90
C GLY A 206 -5.19 9.36 1.04
N GLU A 207 -4.17 8.92 0.32
CA GLU A 207 -2.79 9.42 0.44
C GLU A 207 -2.53 10.65 -0.41
N THR A 208 -3.05 10.69 -1.63
CA THR A 208 -2.74 11.73 -2.62
C THR A 208 -3.91 12.67 -2.85
N ALA A 209 -5.15 12.17 -2.77
CA ALA A 209 -6.35 12.96 -3.07
C ALA A 209 -7.10 13.45 -1.82
N TRP A 210 -6.50 13.37 -0.64
CA TRP A 210 -7.06 13.85 0.64
C TRP A 210 -8.48 13.34 0.95
N SER A 211 -8.81 12.13 0.52
CA SER A 211 -10.14 11.55 0.70
C SER A 211 -10.47 11.36 2.19
N ALA A 212 -11.65 11.84 2.59
CA ALA A 212 -12.22 11.62 3.91
C ALA A 212 -13.06 10.33 4.02
N ARG A 213 -13.01 9.43 3.03
CA ARG A 213 -13.70 8.12 3.06
C ARG A 213 -12.92 7.04 3.79
N CYS A 214 -11.63 7.26 4.01
CA CYS A 214 -10.74 6.32 4.67
C CYS A 214 -9.65 7.06 5.44
N ASP A 215 -8.98 6.35 6.34
CA ASP A 215 -7.88 6.86 7.17
C ASP A 215 -6.49 6.51 6.61
N CYS A 216 -6.39 6.02 5.37
CA CYS A 216 -5.12 5.51 4.82
C CYS A 216 -4.01 6.57 4.77
N GLY A 217 -4.34 7.82 4.38
CA GLY A 217 -3.38 8.92 4.37
C GLY A 217 -2.85 9.23 5.77
N GLU A 218 -3.76 9.42 6.74
CA GLU A 218 -3.40 9.66 8.15
C GLU A 218 -2.54 8.53 8.72
N GLN A 219 -2.84 7.27 8.38
CA GLN A 219 -2.04 6.13 8.79
C GLN A 219 -0.63 6.13 8.16
N LEU A 220 -0.47 6.55 6.91
CA LEU A 220 0.85 6.65 6.27
C LEU A 220 1.68 7.75 6.94
N ASP A 221 1.08 8.93 7.12
CA ASP A 221 1.72 10.10 7.73
C ASP A 221 2.13 9.82 9.18
N GLU A 222 1.26 9.19 9.97
CA GLU A 222 1.58 8.85 11.37
C GLU A 222 2.70 7.81 11.44
N ALA A 223 2.71 6.80 10.56
CA ALA A 223 3.81 5.83 10.52
C ALA A 223 5.15 6.51 10.19
N ALA A 224 5.16 7.40 9.19
CA ALA A 224 6.34 8.17 8.83
C ALA A 224 6.79 9.09 9.98
N ARG A 225 5.86 9.77 10.64
CA ARG A 225 6.14 10.64 11.79
C ARG A 225 6.79 9.84 12.93
N LEU A 226 6.22 8.69 13.29
CA LEU A 226 6.73 7.82 14.36
C LEU A 226 8.14 7.30 14.07
N MET A 227 8.46 6.99 12.81
CA MET A 227 9.77 6.47 12.41
C MET A 227 10.82 7.57 12.20
N SER A 228 10.38 8.82 12.00
CA SER A 228 11.26 9.97 11.75
C SER A 228 11.87 10.58 13.02
N PHE A 229 11.45 10.18 14.22
CA PHE A 229 11.98 10.75 15.45
C PHE A 229 13.48 10.44 15.63
N PRO A 230 14.33 11.46 15.86
CA PRO A 230 15.76 11.26 16.09
C PRO A 230 16.04 10.35 17.28
N VAL A 231 17.08 9.54 17.16
CA VAL A 231 17.55 8.60 18.20
C VAL A 231 18.09 9.33 19.45
N GLU A 232 18.47 10.60 19.31
CA GLU A 232 19.23 11.36 20.30
C GLU A 232 18.43 12.42 21.08
N ASP A 233 17.26 12.86 20.57
CA ASP A 233 16.51 14.01 21.11
C ASP A 233 15.28 13.67 21.96
N LEU A 234 15.15 12.42 22.43
CA LEU A 234 14.14 12.08 23.44
C LEU A 234 14.63 12.52 24.83
N SER A 235 14.86 13.82 24.99
CA SER A 235 14.96 14.48 26.28
C SER A 235 13.66 14.27 27.07
N SER A 236 13.72 14.45 28.39
CA SER A 236 12.59 14.32 29.32
C SER A 236 11.35 15.14 28.96
N ASP A 237 11.48 16.07 28.03
CA ASP A 237 10.49 17.08 27.69
C ASP A 237 9.73 16.76 26.37
N ALA A 238 10.04 15.63 25.70
CA ALA A 238 9.25 15.18 24.56
C ALA A 238 7.78 14.96 24.95
N PRO A 239 6.80 15.23 24.06
CA PRO A 239 5.39 15.02 24.34
C PRO A 239 5.16 13.61 24.91
N PRO A 240 4.25 13.44 25.88
CA PRO A 240 3.99 12.14 26.52
C PRO A 240 3.70 11.02 25.49
N GLU A 241 3.20 11.38 24.31
CA GLU A 241 2.95 10.53 23.15
C GLU A 241 4.21 9.84 22.56
N VAL A 242 5.38 10.49 22.63
CA VAL A 242 6.66 9.94 22.15
C VAL A 242 7.45 9.31 23.31
N GLN A 243 7.06 9.59 24.55
CA GLN A 243 7.69 9.00 25.73
C GLN A 243 7.44 7.51 25.87
N SER A 244 6.30 6.97 25.41
CA SER A 244 6.10 5.51 25.40
C SER A 244 6.96 4.81 24.34
N LEU A 245 7.54 5.57 23.41
CA LEU A 245 8.48 5.12 22.38
C LEU A 245 9.94 5.45 22.76
N LYS A 246 10.21 5.81 24.03
CA LYS A 246 11.48 6.30 24.61
C LYS A 246 12.74 5.49 24.33
N SER A 247 12.63 4.33 23.71
CA SER A 247 13.80 3.52 23.41
C SER A 247 14.31 3.91 22.04
N GLN A 248 15.35 4.77 22.05
CA GLN A 248 16.39 4.90 21.02
C GLN A 248 15.99 4.24 19.70
N SER A 249 15.17 4.95 18.91
CA SER A 249 14.58 4.40 17.68
C SER A 249 15.69 3.85 16.80
N ALA A 250 15.65 2.55 16.48
CA ALA A 250 16.59 1.93 15.53
C ALA A 250 16.38 2.39 14.08
N GLY A 251 15.48 3.35 13.86
CA GLY A 251 14.86 3.59 12.57
C GLY A 251 13.60 2.75 12.40
N GLY A 252 13.13 2.66 11.16
CA GLY A 252 11.91 1.92 10.85
C GLY A 252 11.72 1.72 9.35
N VAL A 253 10.76 0.87 8.99
CA VAL A 253 10.45 0.53 7.59
C VAL A 253 8.96 0.64 7.37
N ILE A 254 8.56 1.39 6.34
CA ILE A 254 7.24 1.30 5.74
C ILE A 254 7.37 0.51 4.44
N VAL A 255 6.87 -0.72 4.44
CA VAL A 255 6.71 -1.50 3.20
C VAL A 255 5.43 -1.02 2.52
N TYR A 256 5.60 -0.32 1.42
CA TYR A 256 4.54 0.25 0.61
C TYR A 256 4.21 -0.69 -0.56
N LEU A 257 3.13 -1.45 -0.40
CA LEU A 257 2.67 -2.42 -1.38
C LEU A 257 1.65 -1.78 -2.34
N ARG A 258 1.95 -1.80 -3.65
CA ARG A 258 1.08 -1.27 -4.73
C ARG A 258 -0.10 -2.18 -5.08
N GLN A 259 -0.93 -2.42 -4.08
CA GLN A 259 -2.10 -3.28 -4.13
C GLN A 259 -3.37 -2.49 -3.79
N GLU A 260 -3.61 -1.44 -4.59
CA GLU A 260 -4.78 -0.57 -4.49
C GLU A 260 -6.12 -1.33 -4.43
N GLY A 261 -7.08 -0.78 -3.69
CA GLY A 261 -8.44 -1.32 -3.59
C GLY A 261 -8.52 -2.69 -2.93
N ARG A 262 -7.56 -3.05 -2.05
CA ARG A 262 -7.43 -4.42 -1.52
C ARG A 262 -7.14 -5.46 -2.62
N GLY A 263 -6.39 -5.06 -3.64
CA GLY A 263 -5.96 -5.92 -4.73
C GLY A 263 -6.85 -5.90 -5.98
N ILE A 264 -8.00 -5.20 -5.96
CA ILE A 264 -8.89 -5.07 -7.13
C ILE A 264 -8.49 -3.92 -8.07
N GLY A 265 -7.65 -2.99 -7.61
CA GLY A 265 -7.20 -1.83 -8.37
C GLY A 265 -8.08 -0.58 -8.22
N LEU A 266 -7.56 0.56 -8.71
CA LEU A 266 -8.18 1.87 -8.52
C LEU A 266 -9.52 2.02 -9.25
N GLY A 267 -9.60 1.59 -10.52
CA GLY A 267 -10.82 1.75 -11.33
C GLY A 267 -12.02 1.05 -10.69
N GLU A 268 -11.83 -0.18 -10.24
CA GLU A 268 -12.85 -0.98 -9.57
C GLU A 268 -13.23 -0.42 -8.19
N LYS A 269 -12.26 0.10 -7.44
CA LYS A 269 -12.52 0.84 -6.19
C LYS A 269 -13.42 2.07 -6.43
N LEU A 270 -13.17 2.83 -7.49
CA LEU A 270 -13.99 4.01 -7.83
C LEU A 270 -15.41 3.61 -8.27
N LYS A 271 -15.57 2.49 -8.98
CA LYS A 271 -16.91 1.93 -9.26
C LYS A 271 -17.64 1.55 -7.97
N ALA A 272 -16.96 0.90 -7.03
CA ALA A 272 -17.54 0.55 -5.74
C ALA A 272 -17.96 1.78 -4.94
N TYR A 273 -17.21 2.89 -5.03
CA TYR A 273 -17.60 4.17 -4.45
C TYR A 273 -18.87 4.74 -5.09
N ASN A 274 -18.98 4.71 -6.41
CA ASN A 274 -20.20 5.18 -7.07
C ASN A 274 -21.43 4.36 -6.67
N LEU A 275 -21.30 3.04 -6.51
CA LEU A 275 -22.40 2.19 -6.03
C LEU A 275 -22.79 2.52 -4.58
N GLN A 276 -21.82 2.83 -3.73
CA GLN A 276 -22.09 3.29 -2.37
C GLN A 276 -22.81 4.64 -2.35
N ASP A 277 -22.41 5.57 -3.21
CA ASP A 277 -23.07 6.87 -3.36
C ASP A 277 -24.49 6.75 -3.94
N LEU A 278 -24.78 5.67 -4.67
CA LEU A 278 -26.11 5.29 -5.12
C LEU A 278 -26.95 4.57 -4.05
N GLY A 279 -26.38 4.33 -2.87
CA GLY A 279 -27.07 3.77 -1.70
C GLY A 279 -26.79 2.30 -1.42
N SER A 280 -25.96 1.62 -2.22
CA SER A 280 -25.55 0.24 -1.92
C SER A 280 -24.64 0.20 -0.68
N ASP A 281 -24.82 -0.79 0.17
CA ASP A 281 -23.84 -0.99 1.25
C ASP A 281 -22.49 -1.49 0.70
N THR A 282 -21.46 -1.50 1.54
CA THR A 282 -20.11 -1.90 1.11
C THR A 282 -20.01 -3.36 0.68
N VAL A 283 -20.85 -4.24 1.22
CA VAL A 283 -20.88 -5.66 0.87
C VAL A 283 -21.61 -5.84 -0.46
N GLU A 284 -22.77 -5.21 -0.62
CA GLU A 284 -23.59 -5.20 -1.82
C GLU A 284 -22.81 -4.65 -3.01
N ALA A 285 -22.13 -3.51 -2.86
CA ALA A 285 -21.30 -2.93 -3.91
C ALA A 285 -20.20 -3.91 -4.40
N ASN A 286 -19.56 -4.62 -3.47
CA ASN A 286 -18.55 -5.64 -3.81
C ASN A 286 -19.17 -6.87 -4.48
N LEU A 287 -20.36 -7.31 -4.04
CA LEU A 287 -21.07 -8.44 -4.65
C LEU A 287 -21.51 -8.11 -6.09
N LEU A 288 -22.03 -6.91 -6.31
CA LEU A 288 -22.45 -6.40 -7.63
C LEU A 288 -21.28 -6.39 -8.62
N LEU A 289 -20.09 -5.98 -8.16
CA LEU A 289 -18.88 -5.96 -8.96
C LEU A 289 -18.10 -7.30 -8.95
N ARG A 290 -18.63 -8.34 -8.29
CA ARG A 290 -18.02 -9.67 -8.16
C ARG A 290 -16.60 -9.63 -7.56
N HIS A 291 -16.36 -8.68 -6.66
CA HIS A 291 -15.08 -8.51 -6.01
C HIS A 291 -14.92 -9.46 -4.82
N PRO A 292 -13.72 -10.01 -4.60
CA PRO A 292 -13.39 -10.67 -3.34
C PRO A 292 -13.36 -9.64 -2.20
N ALA A 293 -13.72 -10.05 -0.99
CA ALA A 293 -13.69 -9.17 0.20
C ALA A 293 -12.27 -8.62 0.51
N ASP A 294 -11.25 -9.44 0.22
CA ASP A 294 -9.84 -9.07 0.27
C ASP A 294 -9.04 -10.00 -0.68
N ALA A 295 -8.34 -9.43 -1.66
CA ALA A 295 -7.48 -10.17 -2.59
C ALA A 295 -5.99 -9.99 -2.28
N ARG A 296 -5.64 -9.30 -1.19
CA ARG A 296 -4.24 -9.00 -0.86
C ARG A 296 -3.48 -10.24 -0.42
N SER A 297 -2.19 -10.23 -0.74
CA SER A 297 -1.19 -11.15 -0.20
C SER A 297 -0.08 -10.35 0.46
N TYR A 298 0.44 -10.86 1.57
CA TYR A 298 1.49 -10.19 2.34
C TYR A 298 2.84 -10.88 2.25
N GLY A 299 2.94 -12.01 1.55
CA GLY A 299 4.22 -12.72 1.38
C GLY A 299 5.28 -11.86 0.67
N LEU A 300 4.87 -10.94 -0.21
CA LEU A 300 5.78 -9.97 -0.81
C LEU A 300 6.39 -9.02 0.22
N ALA A 301 5.62 -8.58 1.21
CA ALA A 301 6.14 -7.77 2.30
C ALA A 301 7.11 -8.56 3.19
N THR A 302 6.82 -9.82 3.49
CA THR A 302 7.74 -10.69 4.24
C THR A 302 9.08 -10.82 3.51
N ALA A 303 9.07 -11.11 2.20
CA ALA A 303 10.29 -11.21 1.39
C ALA A 303 11.09 -9.89 1.35
N MET A 304 10.41 -8.74 1.21
CA MET A 304 11.07 -7.43 1.25
C MET A 304 11.71 -7.15 2.63
N LEU A 305 11.07 -7.57 3.73
CA LEU A 305 11.61 -7.40 5.07
C LEU A 305 12.84 -8.29 5.29
N GLU A 306 12.82 -9.53 4.81
CA GLU A 306 14.00 -10.39 4.84
C GLU A 306 15.15 -9.76 4.07
N ASP A 307 14.91 -9.26 2.85
CA ASP A 307 15.95 -8.61 2.07
C ASP A 307 16.53 -7.38 2.78
N LEU A 308 15.71 -6.59 3.48
CA LEU A 308 16.12 -5.45 4.30
C LEU A 308 16.87 -5.82 5.60
N GLY A 309 17.11 -7.10 5.87
CA GLY A 309 17.77 -7.56 7.09
C GLY A 309 16.88 -7.53 8.33
N CYS A 310 15.55 -7.51 8.15
CA CYS A 310 14.56 -7.63 9.21
C CYS A 310 14.01 -9.07 9.34
N GLY A 311 14.68 -10.05 8.72
CA GLY A 311 14.33 -11.46 8.78
C GLY A 311 14.76 -12.10 10.09
N ALA A 312 14.20 -13.26 10.42
CA ALA A 312 14.56 -14.05 11.60
C ALA A 312 16.03 -14.48 11.60
N ASP A 313 16.64 -14.59 10.42
CA ASP A 313 18.04 -14.94 10.19
C ASP A 313 19.02 -13.82 10.58
N THR A 314 18.58 -12.57 10.41
CA THR A 314 19.40 -11.36 10.50
C THR A 314 19.08 -10.53 11.75
N HIS A 315 17.85 -10.63 12.25
CA HIS A 315 17.34 -9.86 13.38
C HIS A 315 16.60 -10.76 14.39
N PRO A 316 17.31 -11.47 15.27
CA PRO A 316 16.71 -12.47 16.18
C PRO A 316 15.74 -11.85 17.20
N ASP A 317 15.90 -10.56 17.53
CA ASP A 317 14.97 -9.82 18.37
C ASP A 317 13.66 -9.44 17.65
N GLY A 318 13.52 -9.78 16.37
CA GLY A 318 12.33 -9.56 15.55
C GLY A 318 12.08 -8.11 15.18
N ILE A 319 10.81 -7.79 14.92
CA ILE A 319 10.31 -6.46 14.53
C ILE A 319 9.15 -6.03 15.42
N ARG A 320 8.89 -4.72 15.47
CA ARG A 320 7.68 -4.16 16.08
C ARG A 320 6.70 -3.80 14.98
N LEU A 321 5.57 -4.49 14.89
CA LEU A 321 4.63 -4.33 13.78
C LEU A 321 3.53 -3.31 14.13
N LEU A 322 3.48 -2.19 13.40
CA LEU A 322 2.49 -1.13 13.53
C LEU A 322 1.17 -1.49 12.82
N THR A 323 0.28 -2.19 13.53
CA THR A 323 -1.01 -2.68 13.00
C THR A 323 -2.08 -2.84 14.07
N ASN A 324 -3.33 -2.53 13.70
CA ASN A 324 -4.51 -2.91 14.48
C ASN A 324 -5.05 -4.29 14.11
N ASN A 325 -4.71 -4.80 12.93
CA ASN A 325 -5.21 -6.09 12.45
C ASN A 325 -4.32 -7.23 13.01
N PRO A 326 -4.84 -8.13 13.88
CA PRO A 326 -4.09 -9.28 14.36
C PRO A 326 -3.77 -10.29 13.26
N ASP A 327 -4.64 -10.45 12.25
CA ASP A 327 -4.41 -11.38 11.13
C ASP A 327 -3.20 -10.97 10.29
N LYS A 328 -2.87 -9.67 10.25
CA LYS A 328 -1.65 -9.18 9.58
C LYS A 328 -0.39 -9.68 10.28
N VAL A 329 -0.41 -9.97 11.58
CA VAL A 329 0.76 -10.47 12.30
C VAL A 329 1.15 -11.82 11.70
N SER A 330 0.25 -12.79 11.74
CA SER A 330 0.47 -14.13 11.19
C SER A 330 0.78 -14.11 9.70
N ALA A 331 0.19 -13.17 8.94
CA ALA A 331 0.46 -13.04 7.52
C ALA A 331 1.89 -12.55 7.21
N ILE A 332 2.45 -11.71 8.08
CA ILE A 332 3.78 -11.13 7.92
C ILE A 332 4.87 -12.02 8.48
N GLU A 333 4.60 -12.77 9.55
CA GLU A 333 5.55 -13.78 10.04
C GLU A 333 5.91 -14.79 8.94
N GLY A 334 4.98 -15.04 8.01
CA GLY A 334 5.19 -15.94 6.89
C GLY A 334 4.97 -17.41 7.28
N PRO A 335 4.97 -18.34 6.30
CA PRO A 335 4.68 -19.74 6.54
C PRO A 335 5.72 -20.45 7.43
N ASN A 336 6.98 -20.01 7.42
CA ASN A 336 8.08 -20.62 8.18
C ASN A 336 8.64 -19.69 9.26
N ARG A 337 7.93 -18.61 9.62
CA ARG A 337 8.41 -17.57 10.55
C ARG A 337 9.68 -16.88 10.05
N GLU A 338 9.68 -16.54 8.77
CA GLU A 338 10.73 -15.78 8.09
C GLU A 338 10.94 -14.41 8.71
N VAL A 339 9.90 -13.82 9.31
CA VAL A 339 9.97 -12.59 10.11
C VAL A 339 9.40 -12.86 11.50
N LEU A 340 10.07 -12.40 12.56
CA LEU A 340 9.59 -12.53 13.93
C LEU A 340 8.91 -11.24 14.37
N VAL A 341 7.63 -11.28 14.73
CA VAL A 341 6.93 -10.10 15.28
C VAL A 341 7.03 -10.14 16.81
N LYS A 342 7.92 -9.33 17.38
CA LYS A 342 8.13 -9.25 18.84
C LYS A 342 6.94 -8.64 19.55
N GLU A 343 6.43 -7.54 19.00
CA GLU A 343 5.26 -6.86 19.53
C GLU A 343 4.42 -6.23 18.44
N ARG A 344 3.12 -6.15 18.71
CA ARG A 344 2.15 -5.42 17.90
C ARG A 344 1.95 -4.03 18.50
N VAL A 345 2.39 -3.01 17.77
CA VAL A 345 2.16 -1.61 18.14
C VAL A 345 0.83 -1.16 17.54
N PRO A 346 -0.14 -0.68 18.34
CA PRO A 346 -1.42 -0.25 17.82
C PRO A 346 -1.29 1.04 16.99
N MET A 347 -2.01 1.09 15.87
CA MET A 347 -2.11 2.25 15.00
C MET A 347 -3.41 2.99 15.28
N VAL A 348 -3.43 3.80 16.33
CA VAL A 348 -4.66 4.48 16.77
C VAL A 348 -4.89 5.75 15.93
N PRO A 349 -6.09 5.92 15.32
CA PRO A 349 -6.44 7.15 14.61
C PRO A 349 -6.21 8.41 15.46
N LEU A 350 -5.72 9.48 14.82
CA LEU A 350 -5.42 10.74 15.52
C LEU A 350 -6.68 11.37 16.11
N ALA A 351 -7.80 11.26 15.41
CA ALA A 351 -9.10 11.73 15.88
C ALA A 351 -9.48 11.10 17.23
N TRP A 352 -9.19 9.82 17.45
CA TRP A 352 -9.51 9.16 18.73
C TRP A 352 -8.53 9.54 19.84
N ARG A 353 -7.24 9.64 19.50
CA ARG A 353 -6.20 10.00 20.47
C ARG A 353 -6.36 11.41 21.03
N THR A 354 -6.86 12.32 20.21
CA THR A 354 -6.94 13.75 20.54
C THR A 354 -8.34 14.19 20.94
N GLY A 355 -9.27 13.26 21.15
CA GLY A 355 -10.68 13.61 21.41
C GLY A 355 -11.31 14.41 20.27
N GLY A 356 -10.79 14.26 19.05
CA GLY A 356 -11.18 14.99 17.87
C GLY A 356 -10.53 16.36 17.74
N GLU A 357 -9.48 16.74 18.46
CA GLU A 357 -8.81 18.02 18.19
C GLU A 357 -7.99 18.00 16.90
N ARG A 358 -7.40 16.85 16.55
CA ARG A 358 -6.62 16.60 15.33
C ARG A 358 -7.19 15.42 14.55
N GLY A 359 -6.75 15.26 13.30
CA GLY A 359 -7.17 14.17 12.41
C GLY A 359 -8.38 14.52 11.52
N ILE A 360 -8.75 13.59 10.66
CA ILE A 360 -9.84 13.79 9.69
C ILE A 360 -11.19 13.72 10.40
N LYS A 361 -12.01 14.77 10.25
CA LYS A 361 -13.40 14.81 10.70
C LYS A 361 -14.34 14.70 9.51
N SER A 362 -15.07 13.61 9.43
CA SER A 362 -16.06 13.37 8.38
C SER A 362 -17.09 12.36 8.87
N SER A 363 -18.36 12.55 8.51
CA SER A 363 -19.39 11.55 8.75
C SER A 363 -19.07 10.22 8.05
N GLU A 364 -18.44 10.28 6.86
CA GLU A 364 -18.00 9.12 6.10
C GLU A 364 -16.89 8.36 6.85
N ILE A 365 -15.89 9.06 7.40
CA ILE A 365 -14.79 8.42 8.11
C ILE A 365 -15.22 7.84 9.46
N GLU A 366 -16.13 8.51 10.18
CA GLU A 366 -16.67 7.99 11.44
C GLU A 366 -17.46 6.70 11.23
N GLY A 367 -18.28 6.64 10.17
CA GLY A 367 -18.98 5.41 9.77
C GLY A 367 -18.00 4.29 9.44
N TYR A 368 -16.95 4.59 8.68
CA TYR A 368 -15.90 3.64 8.34
C TYR A 368 -15.11 3.16 9.57
N LEU A 369 -14.67 4.07 10.44
CA LEU A 369 -13.86 3.75 11.60
C LEU A 369 -14.62 2.89 12.63
N LYS A 370 -15.94 3.07 12.77
CA LYS A 370 -16.78 2.20 13.62
C LYS A 370 -16.69 0.72 13.21
N THR A 371 -16.52 0.43 11.92
CA THR A 371 -16.39 -0.95 11.43
C THR A 371 -15.02 -1.60 11.75
N LYS A 372 -14.03 -0.82 12.18
CA LYS A 372 -12.68 -1.30 12.52
C LYS A 372 -12.45 -1.64 14.00
N VAL A 373 -13.43 -1.39 14.86
CA VAL A 373 -13.29 -1.51 16.34
C VAL A 373 -13.81 -2.84 16.90
N CYS A 374 -14.35 -3.72 16.07
CA CYS A 374 -14.89 -5.00 16.52
C CYS A 374 -13.80 -6.06 16.73
#